data_AF-I2EC34-F1
#
_entry.id   AF-I2EC34-F1
#
_cell.length_a   1.000
_cell.length_b   1.000
_cell.length_c   1.000
_cell.angle_alpha   90.00
_cell.angle_beta   90.00
_cell.angle_gamma   90.00
#
_symmetry.space_group_name_H-M   'P 1'
#
loop_
_entity.id
_entity.type
_entity.pdbx_description
1 polymer ?
#
loop_
_entity_poly.entity_id
_entity_poly.type
_entity_poly.pdbx_seq_one_letter_code
_entity_poly.pdbx_strand_id
1 'polypeptide(L)'
;YIQNCPRGGKRALPETGIRQCKSCGPGDKGRCFGPSICCGDGFGCLLSSPETAHCVEENYLLTPCQAGGRPCGSEGGHCAASGLCCNSESCMVDS
;
A
#
# COMPACT_ATOMS: atom_id res chain seq x y z
N TYR A 1 -38.62 -22.07 -23.02
CA TYR A 1 -38.51 -21.30 -21.76
C TYR A 1 -37.34 -21.87 -20.96
N ILE A 2 -36.20 -21.18 -20.96
CA ILE A 2 -35.00 -21.56 -20.21
C ILE A 2 -34.64 -20.33 -19.35
N GLN A 3 -34.66 -20.54 -18.03
CA GLN A 3 -34.70 -19.48 -17.00
C GLN A 3 -33.37 -19.29 -16.26
N ASN A 4 -32.24 -19.74 -16.79
CA ASN A 4 -30.95 -19.55 -16.11
C ASN A 4 -29.81 -19.51 -17.12
N CYS A 5 -29.62 -18.36 -17.77
CA CYS A 5 -28.27 -18.00 -18.21
C CYS A 5 -27.52 -17.57 -16.94
N PRO A 6 -26.48 -18.30 -16.47
CA PRO A 6 -25.68 -17.83 -15.36
C PRO A 6 -25.10 -16.46 -15.76
N ARG A 7 -25.27 -15.46 -14.90
CA ARG A 7 -24.68 -14.14 -15.11
C ARG A 7 -23.16 -14.28 -15.19
N GLY A 8 -22.67 -14.42 -16.41
CA GLY A 8 -21.31 -14.13 -16.82
C GLY A 8 -21.05 -12.64 -16.63
N GLY A 9 -20.85 -12.24 -15.37
CA GLY A 9 -20.00 -11.11 -15.06
C GLY A 9 -18.60 -11.67 -15.00
N LYS A 10 -17.75 -11.32 -15.96
CA LYS A 10 -16.29 -11.39 -15.89
C LYS A 10 -15.86 -10.87 -14.51
N ARG A 11 -15.77 -11.78 -13.54
CA ARG A 11 -15.23 -11.46 -12.22
C ARG A 11 -13.78 -11.15 -12.54
N ALA A 12 -13.42 -9.87 -12.45
CA ALA A 12 -12.03 -9.48 -12.31
C ALA A 12 -11.44 -10.48 -11.32
N LEU A 13 -10.40 -11.18 -11.76
CA LEU A 13 -9.63 -12.10 -10.94
C LEU A 13 -9.54 -11.45 -9.56
N PRO A 14 -10.02 -12.10 -8.48
CA PRO A 14 -9.85 -11.49 -7.19
C PRO A 14 -8.34 -11.21 -7.05
N GLU A 15 -7.95 -10.05 -6.56
CA GLU A 15 -6.57 -9.72 -6.19
C GLU A 15 -6.10 -10.63 -5.04
N THR A 16 -6.26 -11.94 -5.16
CA THR A 16 -5.95 -12.97 -4.18
C THR A 16 -4.49 -13.36 -4.25
N GLY A 17 -3.59 -12.38 -4.30
CA GLY A 17 -2.16 -12.68 -4.38
C GLY A 17 -1.20 -11.57 -3.99
N ILE A 18 -1.65 -10.32 -3.80
CA ILE A 18 -0.74 -9.26 -3.38
C ILE A 18 -0.79 -9.17 -1.86
N ARG A 19 0.34 -9.48 -1.22
CA ARG A 19 0.44 -9.42 0.25
C ARG A 19 0.47 -7.97 0.72
N GLN A 20 0.07 -7.72 1.96
CA GLN A 20 0.33 -6.41 2.55
C GLN A 20 1.83 -6.22 2.75
N CYS A 21 2.36 -5.04 2.43
CA CYS A 21 3.76 -4.71 2.70
C CYS A 21 4.05 -4.78 4.21
N LYS A 22 5.32 -4.97 4.58
CA LYS A 22 5.71 -5.10 5.99
C LYS A 22 5.18 -3.95 6.87
N SER A 23 4.90 -4.29 8.13
CA SER A 23 4.61 -3.29 9.14
C SER A 23 5.89 -2.53 9.52
N CYS A 24 5.73 -1.27 9.92
CA CYS A 24 6.84 -0.42 10.32
C CYS A 24 6.37 0.66 11.32
N GLY A 25 7.31 1.38 11.91
CA GLY A 25 7.02 2.47 12.85
C GLY A 25 6.62 2.00 14.25
N PRO A 26 6.28 2.95 15.14
CA PRO A 26 6.03 2.67 16.55
C PRO A 26 4.81 1.74 16.75
N GLY A 27 5.09 0.54 17.25
CA GLY A 27 4.07 -0.48 17.54
C GLY A 27 3.48 -1.16 16.31
N ASP A 28 4.23 -1.24 15.19
CA ASP A 28 3.81 -1.90 13.95
C ASP A 28 2.51 -1.33 13.36
N LYS A 29 2.21 -0.07 13.69
CA LYS A 29 0.98 0.62 13.26
C LYS A 29 1.10 1.25 11.88
N GLY A 30 2.29 1.26 11.29
CA GLY A 30 2.52 1.75 9.94
C GLY A 30 2.72 0.62 8.93
N ARG A 31 2.78 1.01 7.66
CA ARG A 31 3.09 0.15 6.52
C ARG A 31 4.16 0.78 5.65
N CYS A 32 4.97 -0.10 5.04
CA CYS A 32 5.99 0.30 4.09
C CYS A 32 5.38 0.65 2.73
N PHE A 33 5.60 1.89 2.28
CA PHE A 33 5.21 2.34 0.94
C PHE A 33 6.40 2.29 -0.04
N GLY A 34 7.61 2.32 0.49
CA GLY A 34 8.87 2.20 -0.24
C GLY A 34 10.00 1.81 0.72
N PRO A 35 11.22 1.57 0.22
CA PRO A 35 12.33 1.08 1.05
C PRO A 35 12.76 2.06 2.15
N SER A 36 12.47 3.35 1.96
CA SER A 36 12.79 4.43 2.90
C SER A 36 11.54 5.20 3.33
N ILE A 37 10.34 4.59 3.22
CA ILE A 37 9.06 5.27 3.50
C ILE A 37 8.16 4.37 4.32
N CYS A 38 7.81 4.84 5.52
CA CYS A 38 6.91 4.18 6.45
C CYS A 38 5.81 5.15 6.85
N CYS A 39 4.55 4.76 6.66
CA CYS A 39 3.42 5.62 6.99
C CYS A 39 2.37 4.90 7.83
N GLY A 40 1.76 5.64 8.75
CA GLY A 40 0.61 5.18 9.52
C GLY A 40 -0.24 6.35 10.01
N ASP A 41 -1.55 6.14 10.06
CA ASP A 41 -2.53 7.19 10.42
C ASP A 41 -2.28 7.84 11.80
N GLY A 42 -1.58 7.14 12.71
CA GLY A 42 -1.30 7.64 14.06
C GLY A 42 -0.07 8.55 14.19
N PHE A 43 0.84 8.55 13.21
CA PHE A 43 2.11 9.30 13.29
C PHE A 43 2.51 9.96 11.96
N GLY A 44 1.68 9.84 10.92
CA GLY A 44 1.96 10.37 9.59
C GLY A 44 2.93 9.49 8.81
N CYS A 45 3.80 10.13 8.03
CA CYS A 45 4.80 9.45 7.21
C CYS A 45 6.22 9.80 7.68
N LEU A 46 7.03 8.77 7.89
CA LEU A 46 8.43 8.85 8.22
C LEU A 46 9.23 8.48 6.97
N LEU A 47 10.04 9.42 6.49
CA LEU A 47 10.93 9.22 5.35
C LEU A 47 12.38 9.13 5.84
N SER A 48 13.17 8.22 5.28
CA SER A 48 14.61 8.06 5.59
C SER A 48 14.93 8.01 7.09
N SER A 49 14.08 7.32 7.84
CA SER A 49 14.12 7.24 9.30
C SER A 49 14.54 5.83 9.75
N PRO A 50 15.06 5.63 10.97
CA PRO A 50 15.41 4.30 11.44
C PRO A 50 14.20 3.34 11.44
N GLU A 51 12.98 3.87 11.57
CA GLU A 51 11.73 3.10 11.48
C GLU A 51 11.49 2.52 10.07
N THR A 52 12.10 3.10 9.03
CA THR A 52 12.02 2.60 7.65
C THR A 52 13.02 1.48 7.34
N ALA A 53 13.93 1.14 8.25
CA ALA A 53 14.92 0.08 8.04
C ALA A 53 14.24 -1.27 7.72
N HIS A 54 13.10 -1.56 8.34
CA HIS A 54 12.31 -2.76 8.06
C HIS A 54 11.70 -2.78 6.65
N CYS A 55 11.52 -1.61 6.02
CA CYS A 55 11.00 -1.50 4.67
C CYS A 55 12.05 -1.85 3.62
N VAL A 56 13.35 -1.74 3.92
CA VAL A 56 14.41 -2.23 3.03
C VAL A 56 14.34 -3.75 2.88
N GLU A 57 13.83 -4.46 3.89
CA GLU A 57 13.65 -5.91 3.82
C GLU A 57 12.68 -6.33 2.72
N GLU A 58 11.71 -5.47 2.37
CA GLU A 58 10.78 -5.71 1.27
C GLU A 58 11.49 -5.84 -0.09
N ASN A 59 12.62 -5.15 -0.30
CA ASN A 59 13.38 -5.24 -1.55
C ASN A 59 13.97 -6.65 -1.79
N TYR A 60 14.15 -7.45 -0.74
CA TYR A 60 14.65 -8.81 -0.87
C TYR A 60 13.53 -9.84 -1.06
N LEU A 61 12.27 -9.43 -0.91
CA LEU A 61 11.12 -10.30 -1.10
C LEU A 61 10.70 -10.28 -2.57
N LEU A 62 10.76 -11.45 -3.21
CA LEU A 62 10.37 -11.62 -4.62
C LEU A 62 8.85 -11.56 -4.84
N THR A 63 8.06 -11.45 -3.77
CA THR A 63 6.60 -11.36 -3.82
C THR A 63 6.16 -9.89 -3.73
N PRO A 64 5.38 -9.41 -4.73
CA PRO A 64 4.90 -8.04 -4.71
C PRO A 64 3.99 -7.83 -3.50
N CYS A 65 4.12 -6.66 -2.90
CA CYS A 65 3.29 -6.22 -1.80
C CYS A 65 2.56 -4.93 -2.15
N GLN A 66 1.50 -4.63 -1.40
CA GLN A 66 0.81 -3.35 -1.45
C GLN A 66 0.67 -2.79 -0.05
N ALA A 67 0.98 -1.51 0.12
CA ALA A 67 0.98 -0.83 1.41
C ALA A 67 -0.44 -0.65 2.00
N GLY A 68 -1.47 -1.00 1.22
CA GLY A 68 -2.87 -0.69 1.54
C GLY A 68 -3.17 0.79 1.28
N GLY A 69 -4.39 1.20 1.63
CA GLY A 69 -4.87 2.55 1.35
C GLY A 69 -5.56 2.68 0.00
N ARG A 70 -6.24 3.81 -0.20
CA ARG A 70 -6.91 4.11 -1.47
C ARG A 70 -5.88 4.62 -2.47
N PRO A 71 -5.98 4.28 -3.76
CA PRO A 71 -5.13 4.88 -4.77
C PRO A 71 -5.39 6.39 -4.83
N CYS A 72 -4.31 7.17 -4.96
CA CYS A 72 -4.32 8.63 -5.04
C CYS A 72 -3.22 9.11 -5.99
N GLY A 73 -3.37 10.34 -6.48
CA GLY A 73 -2.47 10.90 -7.49
C GLY A 73 -2.48 10.14 -8.82
N SER A 74 -1.58 10.55 -9.71
CA SER A 74 -1.48 10.00 -11.07
C SER A 74 -0.42 8.90 -11.21
N GLU A 75 0.51 8.82 -10.25
CA GLU A 75 1.73 7.99 -10.34
C GLU A 75 1.64 6.66 -9.57
N GLY A 76 0.42 6.15 -9.37
CA GLY A 76 0.21 4.93 -8.59
C GLY A 76 0.48 5.10 -7.09
N GLY A 77 0.38 6.34 -6.58
CA GLY A 77 0.46 6.62 -5.16
C GLY A 77 -0.76 6.07 -4.39
N HIS A 78 -0.60 5.89 -3.09
CA HIS A 78 -1.63 5.38 -2.19
C HIS A 78 -1.73 6.26 -0.94
N CYS A 79 -2.95 6.46 -0.44
CA CYS A 79 -3.19 7.26 0.76
C CYS A 79 -2.57 6.56 1.96
N ALA A 80 -1.56 7.20 2.53
CA ALA A 80 -0.69 6.60 3.54
C ALA A 80 -1.00 7.12 4.95
N ALA A 81 -1.51 8.36 5.03
CA ALA A 81 -2.08 8.96 6.21
C ALA A 81 -3.12 10.01 5.78
N SER A 82 -3.82 10.60 6.75
CA SER A 82 -4.83 11.64 6.49
C SER A 82 -4.23 12.83 5.72
N GLY A 83 -4.62 12.98 4.45
CA GLY A 83 -4.16 14.04 3.54
C GLY A 83 -2.77 13.81 2.95
N LEU A 84 -2.24 12.59 2.99
CA LEU A 84 -0.91 12.24 2.44
C LEU A 84 -1.03 11.10 1.44
N CYS A 85 -0.61 11.36 0.22
CA CYS A 85 -0.47 10.39 -0.85
C CYS A 85 1.01 10.02 -1.04
N CYS A 86 1.35 8.73 -0.91
CA CYS A 86 2.72 8.27 -1.04
C CYS A 86 2.87 7.22 -2.13
N ASN A 87 3.95 7.32 -2.89
CA ASN A 87 4.43 6.27 -3.77
C ASN A 87 5.72 5.65 -3.19
N SER A 88 6.41 4.81 -3.96
CA SER A 88 7.63 4.14 -3.53
C SER A 88 8.83 5.06 -3.31
N GLU A 89 8.78 6.28 -3.82
CA GLU A 89 9.91 7.22 -3.84
C GLU A 89 9.66 8.48 -3.00
N SER A 90 8.41 8.93 -2.90
CA SER A 90 8.04 10.19 -2.27
C SER A 90 6.62 10.18 -1.72
N CYS A 91 6.37 11.14 -0.82
CA CYS A 91 5.05 11.46 -0.29
C CYS A 91 4.70 12.90 -0.63
N MET A 92 3.47 13.12 -1.05
CA MET A 92 2.90 14.44 -1.32
C MET A 92 1.62 14.63 -0.52
N VAL A 93 1.31 15.87 -0.19
CA VAL A 93 0.04 16.22 0.44
C VAL A 93 -1.05 16.17 -0.63
N ASP A 94 -2.10 15.40 -0.38
CA ASP A 94 -3.27 15.24 -1.25
C ASP A 94 -4.49 15.80 -0.51
N SER A 95 -5.12 16.83 -1.09
CA SER A 95 -6.12 17.70 -0.44
C SER A 95 -7.55 17.27 -0.74
#